data_AF-A0A9W5Q1H9-F1
#
_entry.id   AF-A0A9W5Q1H9-F1
#
_cell.length_a   1.000
_cell.length_b   1.000
_cell.length_c   1.000
_cell.angle_alpha   90.00
_cell.angle_beta   90.00
_cell.angle_gamma   90.00
#
_symmetry.space_group_name_H-M   'P 1'
#
loop_
_entity.id
_entity.type
_entity.pdbx_description
1 polymer ?
#
loop_
_entity_poly.entity_id
_entity_poly.type
_entity_poly.pdbx_seq_one_letter_code
_entity_poly.pdbx_strand_id
1 'polypeptide(L)'
;MAKTYEMIKTIKTAIYGQDVGSSLADGLEAINKETEKATLLSSEIEEKQSTLEKKYDNQISNMTNGNPSISEMVDFRTSGNTGQSYVTAGKRADALEAQLFEGKKRMQVISHSTGINIEEFPMLEGEQDDSPRFKRAIEYCIQNELTEIRLPNRTYYVLQSINTKGIKLVGVGKPFIPLLDWEYTRPWSNEDKYMEYRNRCKGSIITTDANISIFSSGLTAKNIGIFGNLRSSVGSGIESTSANKAEQEIDLYNCIIVGFKDCGIKCPHGVISASIQKTIIAQNGKNGIFIGRNPINYTGETNLLNIQDSFIIRNESHGIYGDIAGRGIIIQRTSFEYNGEPSDPKRQSPSNINEVVFGCVLNLYNAGGFTNGALDFSNNYSEETYGLLKINAFEPVYGIKIVSNMWKPYDNLHYSCGISLDGWISGVTIDNNNFHTMFDYVLFEKLNNIKNVKIDIPYNGLLLNDVRPTIESRNIGDKTFLSFNSDAIEEVASLRAGTVIEVDYDANVNVTWIKLNTSREPSFNFGVDGTVNENVGYLLMIDETFYGFIQLYSAGNQLWQLRGDRTYLGIGDGSVKLYKVGGVQTVDGSGKLRKIVIDWDGQVLGNGR
;
A
#
# COMPACT_ATOMS: atom_id res chain seq x y z
N MET A 1 -50.65 -5.48 20.07
CA MET A 1 -50.79 -5.59 18.61
C MET A 1 -50.06 -4.50 17.81
N ALA A 2 -49.87 -3.27 18.31
CA ALA A 2 -49.22 -2.18 17.54
C ALA A 2 -47.71 -2.34 17.30
N LYS A 3 -46.94 -2.94 18.22
CA LYS A 3 -45.47 -3.11 18.09
C LYS A 3 -45.03 -4.13 17.04
N THR A 4 -45.83 -5.17 16.82
CA THR A 4 -45.51 -6.25 15.87
C THR A 4 -45.69 -5.82 14.42
N TYR A 5 -46.64 -4.91 14.16
CA TYR A 5 -46.90 -4.36 12.83
C TYR A 5 -45.78 -3.43 12.34
N GLU A 6 -45.25 -2.59 13.24
CA GLU A 6 -44.07 -1.74 12.98
C GLU A 6 -42.84 -2.59 12.63
N MET A 7 -42.56 -3.64 13.41
CA MET A 7 -41.44 -4.55 13.14
C MET A 7 -41.57 -5.29 11.80
N ILE A 8 -42.77 -5.76 11.44
CA ILE A 8 -43.03 -6.39 10.13
C ILE A 8 -42.83 -5.39 8.99
N LYS A 9 -43.17 -4.12 9.20
CA LYS A 9 -42.96 -3.05 8.21
C LYS A 9 -41.46 -2.76 8.04
N THR A 10 -40.69 -2.65 9.12
CA THR A 10 -39.24 -2.47 9.08
C THR A 10 -38.54 -3.66 8.43
N ILE A 11 -38.97 -4.89 8.73
CA ILE A 11 -38.43 -6.11 8.13
C ILE A 11 -38.78 -6.17 6.63
N LYS A 12 -40.01 -5.80 6.24
CA LYS A 12 -40.37 -5.67 4.81
C LYS A 12 -39.55 -4.61 4.10
N THR A 13 -39.27 -3.46 4.73
CA THR A 13 -38.43 -2.40 4.16
C THR A 13 -36.94 -2.81 4.11
N ALA A 14 -36.46 -3.62 5.04
CA ALA A 14 -35.09 -4.14 5.02
C ALA A 14 -34.91 -5.24 3.96
N ILE A 15 -35.86 -6.18 3.84
CA ILE A 15 -35.80 -7.29 2.88
C ILE A 15 -36.11 -6.83 1.45
N TYR A 16 -37.04 -5.89 1.27
CA TYR A 16 -37.48 -5.42 -0.05
C TYR A 16 -37.09 -3.97 -0.38
N GLY A 17 -36.31 -3.27 0.44
CA GLY A 17 -35.99 -1.85 0.21
C GLY A 17 -34.59 -1.61 -0.35
N GLN A 18 -33.58 -2.34 0.13
CA GLN A 18 -32.19 -2.06 -0.24
C GLN A 18 -31.77 -2.80 -1.52
N ASP A 19 -32.06 -4.10 -1.61
CA ASP A 19 -31.75 -4.91 -2.80
C ASP A 19 -32.71 -4.67 -3.96
N VAL A 20 -34.00 -4.44 -3.67
CA VAL A 20 -34.99 -4.09 -4.70
C VAL A 20 -34.79 -2.66 -5.18
N GLY A 21 -34.39 -1.74 -4.29
CA GLY A 21 -34.05 -0.36 -4.66
C GLY A 21 -32.84 -0.31 -5.59
N SER A 22 -31.79 -1.08 -5.29
CA SER A 22 -30.61 -1.22 -6.15
C SER A 22 -30.95 -1.94 -7.45
N SER A 23 -31.71 -3.05 -7.41
CA SER A 23 -32.12 -3.77 -8.63
C SER A 23 -33.07 -2.97 -9.54
N LEU A 24 -33.93 -2.11 -8.96
CA LEU A 24 -34.76 -1.17 -9.72
C LEU A 24 -33.95 0.00 -10.26
N ALA A 25 -32.95 0.49 -9.53
CA ALA A 25 -32.01 1.50 -10.01
C ALA A 25 -31.16 0.95 -11.17
N ASP A 26 -30.60 -0.24 -11.02
CA ASP A 26 -29.86 -0.96 -12.06
C ASP A 26 -30.75 -1.27 -13.28
N GLY A 27 -32.00 -1.67 -13.02
CA GLY A 27 -33.01 -1.89 -14.06
C GLY A 27 -33.39 -0.61 -14.80
N LEU A 28 -33.58 0.51 -14.09
CA LEU A 28 -33.84 1.83 -14.67
C LEU A 28 -32.64 2.36 -15.44
N GLU A 29 -31.42 2.13 -14.96
CA GLU A 29 -30.19 2.52 -15.67
C GLU A 29 -30.00 1.69 -16.94
N ALA A 30 -30.29 0.39 -16.90
CA ALA A 30 -30.27 -0.47 -18.09
C ALA A 30 -31.34 -0.04 -19.10
N ILE A 31 -32.55 0.28 -18.65
CA ILE A 31 -33.63 0.82 -19.50
C ILE A 31 -33.23 2.17 -20.08
N ASN A 32 -32.61 3.07 -19.30
CA ASN A 32 -32.14 4.36 -19.80
C ASN A 32 -31.04 4.19 -20.85
N LYS A 33 -30.05 3.32 -20.64
CA LYS A 33 -29.00 3.03 -21.63
C LYS A 33 -29.57 2.45 -22.93
N GLU A 34 -30.53 1.54 -22.83
CA GLU A 34 -31.19 0.97 -24.01
C GLU A 34 -32.10 2.02 -24.70
N THR A 35 -32.74 2.89 -23.93
CA THR A 35 -33.55 4.01 -24.45
C THR A 35 -32.67 5.02 -25.17
N GLU A 36 -31.53 5.43 -24.60
CA GLU A 36 -30.55 6.30 -25.24
C GLU A 36 -30.03 5.68 -26.55
N LYS A 37 -29.70 4.39 -26.53
CA LYS A 37 -29.28 3.66 -27.73
C LYS A 37 -30.38 3.57 -28.78
N ALA A 38 -31.63 3.34 -28.37
CA ALA A 38 -32.79 3.30 -29.26
C ALA A 38 -33.11 4.70 -29.82
N THR A 39 -32.96 5.76 -29.04
CA THR A 39 -33.11 7.15 -29.49
C THR A 39 -32.02 7.52 -30.49
N LEU A 40 -30.75 7.19 -30.21
CA LEU A 40 -29.65 7.39 -31.15
C LEU A 40 -29.88 6.63 -32.46
N LEU A 41 -30.31 5.36 -32.38
CA LEU A 41 -30.65 4.56 -33.55
C LEU A 41 -31.84 5.14 -34.32
N SER A 42 -32.87 5.64 -33.62
CA SER A 42 -34.03 6.30 -34.24
C SER A 42 -33.62 7.56 -34.99
N SER A 43 -32.80 8.42 -34.37
CA SER A 43 -32.26 9.62 -35.02
C SER A 43 -31.39 9.29 -36.23
N GLU A 44 -30.54 8.26 -36.14
CA GLU A 44 -29.77 7.81 -37.31
C GLU A 44 -30.66 7.28 -38.44
N ILE A 45 -31.73 6.55 -38.11
CA ILE A 45 -32.68 6.01 -39.10
C ILE A 45 -33.45 7.16 -39.76
N GLU A 46 -33.90 8.16 -38.99
CA GLU A 46 -34.58 9.35 -39.51
C GLU A 46 -33.68 10.15 -40.46
N GLU A 47 -32.41 10.35 -40.10
CA GLU A 47 -31.44 11.03 -40.97
C GLU A 47 -31.15 10.24 -42.26
N LYS A 48 -31.00 8.91 -42.15
CA LYS A 48 -30.81 8.02 -43.31
C LYS A 48 -32.06 7.99 -44.21
N GLN A 49 -33.26 7.96 -43.64
CA GLN A 49 -34.52 8.04 -44.38
C GLN A 49 -34.66 9.38 -45.09
N SER A 50 -34.44 10.51 -44.41
CA SER A 50 -34.47 11.84 -45.03
C SER A 50 -33.47 11.97 -46.18
N THR A 51 -32.27 11.38 -46.03
CA THR A 51 -31.26 11.34 -47.10
C THR A 51 -31.71 10.50 -48.29
N LEU A 52 -32.35 9.35 -48.04
CA LEU A 52 -32.87 8.47 -49.08
C LEU A 52 -34.04 9.10 -49.85
N GLU A 53 -34.97 9.76 -49.15
CA GLU A 53 -36.09 10.49 -49.75
C GLU A 53 -35.58 11.61 -50.65
N LYS A 54 -34.63 12.41 -50.19
CA LYS A 54 -33.98 13.45 -51.02
C LYS A 54 -33.30 12.87 -52.26
N LYS A 55 -32.67 11.70 -52.17
CA LYS A 55 -32.08 11.02 -53.33
C LYS A 55 -33.16 10.57 -54.30
N TYR A 56 -34.24 10.00 -53.79
CA TYR A 56 -35.35 9.50 -54.60
C TYR A 56 -36.11 10.63 -55.31
N ASP A 57 -36.40 11.74 -54.63
CA ASP A 57 -37.04 12.93 -55.22
C ASP A 57 -36.15 13.60 -56.29
N ASN A 58 -34.84 13.64 -56.05
CA ASN A 58 -33.87 14.12 -57.03
C ASN A 58 -33.78 13.18 -58.25
N GLN A 59 -33.92 11.87 -58.07
CA GLN A 59 -34.00 10.94 -59.19
C GLN A 59 -35.31 11.11 -59.97
N ILE A 60 -36.45 11.18 -59.28
CA ILE A 60 -37.77 11.34 -59.91
C ILE A 60 -37.86 12.62 -60.74
N SER A 61 -37.40 13.75 -60.19
CA SER A 61 -37.37 15.04 -60.90
C SER A 61 -36.50 15.03 -62.16
N ASN A 62 -35.58 14.07 -62.28
CA ASN A 62 -34.69 13.91 -63.43
C ASN A 62 -35.05 12.73 -64.36
N MET A 63 -36.10 11.95 -64.05
CA MET A 63 -36.56 10.81 -64.87
C MET A 63 -37.18 11.20 -66.22
N THR A 64 -37.50 12.48 -66.45
CA THR A 64 -37.99 12.98 -67.75
C THR A 64 -36.94 12.97 -68.87
N ASN A 65 -35.67 12.71 -68.53
CA ASN A 65 -34.60 12.52 -69.50
C ASN A 65 -34.39 11.03 -69.77
N GLY A 66 -34.66 10.56 -70.99
CA GLY A 66 -34.52 9.16 -71.42
C GLY A 66 -33.09 8.59 -71.46
N ASN A 67 -32.17 9.08 -70.63
CA ASN A 67 -30.79 8.62 -70.53
C ASN A 67 -30.44 8.20 -69.09
N PRO A 68 -30.37 6.89 -68.79
CA PRO A 68 -30.09 6.35 -67.46
C PRO A 68 -28.80 6.89 -66.81
N SER A 69 -27.80 7.25 -67.63
CA SER A 69 -26.50 7.77 -67.17
C SER A 69 -26.60 9.13 -66.47
N ILE A 70 -27.68 9.90 -66.72
CA ILE A 70 -27.93 11.19 -66.06
C ILE A 70 -28.38 10.96 -64.61
N SER A 71 -29.18 9.93 -64.36
CA SER A 71 -29.74 9.62 -63.04
C SER A 71 -28.66 9.18 -62.05
N GLU A 72 -27.66 8.41 -62.48
CA GLU A 72 -26.50 8.01 -61.65
C GLU A 72 -25.64 9.21 -61.26
N MET A 73 -25.39 10.13 -62.21
CA MET A 73 -24.64 11.36 -61.94
C MET A 73 -25.41 12.33 -61.03
N VAL A 74 -26.75 12.31 -61.06
CA VAL A 74 -27.60 13.09 -60.16
C VAL A 74 -27.61 12.49 -58.76
N ASP A 75 -27.69 11.17 -58.62
CA ASP A 75 -27.56 10.51 -57.31
C ASP A 75 -26.20 10.77 -56.67
N PHE A 76 -25.13 10.75 -57.48
CA PHE A 76 -23.79 11.08 -57.00
C PHE A 76 -23.67 12.52 -56.46
N ARG A 77 -24.57 13.45 -56.80
CA ARG A 77 -24.52 14.82 -56.25
C ARG A 77 -24.96 14.90 -54.80
N THR A 78 -25.65 13.89 -54.28
CA THR A 78 -26.13 13.87 -52.90
C THR A 78 -25.28 12.93 -52.05
N SER A 79 -24.65 13.49 -51.01
CA SER A 79 -23.86 12.70 -50.07
C SER A 79 -24.75 11.69 -49.35
N GLY A 80 -24.43 10.39 -49.47
CA GLY A 80 -25.12 9.34 -48.72
C GLY A 80 -24.83 9.35 -47.22
N ASN A 81 -23.83 10.12 -46.76
CA ASN A 81 -23.42 10.17 -45.35
C ASN A 81 -23.91 11.43 -44.62
N THR A 82 -24.12 12.54 -45.35
CA THR A 82 -24.50 13.83 -44.74
C THR A 82 -25.81 14.40 -45.29
N GLY A 83 -26.41 13.76 -46.30
CA GLY A 83 -27.65 14.23 -46.95
C GLY A 83 -27.51 15.54 -47.73
N GLN A 84 -26.32 16.13 -47.81
CA GLN A 84 -26.06 17.38 -48.52
C GLN A 84 -26.02 17.14 -50.04
N SER A 85 -26.85 17.89 -50.78
CA SER A 85 -26.88 17.89 -52.24
C SER A 85 -26.04 19.03 -52.81
N TYR A 86 -25.24 18.72 -53.84
CA TYR A 86 -24.39 19.66 -54.55
C TYR A 86 -24.94 19.94 -55.96
N VAL A 87 -24.71 21.16 -56.47
CA VAL A 87 -25.23 21.57 -57.78
C VAL A 87 -24.67 20.71 -58.92
N THR A 88 -23.42 20.26 -58.81
CA THR A 88 -22.75 19.40 -59.80
C THR A 88 -21.95 18.31 -59.09
N ALA A 89 -21.69 17.20 -59.79
CA ALA A 89 -20.86 16.11 -59.28
C ALA A 89 -19.42 16.58 -58.97
N GLY A 90 -18.89 17.50 -59.79
CA GLY A 90 -17.58 18.12 -59.57
C GLY A 90 -17.48 18.85 -58.22
N LYS A 91 -18.49 19.67 -57.86
CA LYS A 91 -18.48 20.38 -56.56
C LYS A 91 -18.49 19.44 -55.36
N ARG A 92 -19.10 18.26 -55.49
CA ARG A 92 -19.04 17.23 -54.45
C ARG A 92 -17.65 16.58 -54.40
N ALA A 93 -17.04 16.32 -55.55
CA ALA A 93 -15.67 15.80 -55.62
C ALA A 93 -14.67 16.79 -54.99
N ASP A 94 -14.80 18.09 -55.26
CA ASP A 94 -13.96 19.13 -54.65
C ASP A 94 -14.12 19.18 -53.12
N ALA A 95 -15.36 19.07 -52.63
CA ALA A 95 -15.64 19.02 -51.18
C ALA A 95 -15.09 17.74 -50.53
N LEU A 96 -15.19 16.60 -51.22
CA LEU A 96 -14.60 15.34 -50.78
C LEU A 96 -13.07 15.41 -50.76
N GLU A 97 -12.45 16.04 -51.76
CA GLU A 97 -11.01 16.24 -51.85
C GLU A 97 -10.50 17.17 -50.74
N ALA A 98 -11.22 18.25 -50.44
CA ALA A 98 -10.92 19.13 -49.31
C ALA A 98 -10.99 18.38 -47.96
N GLN A 99 -12.02 17.56 -47.74
CA GLN A 99 -12.14 16.71 -46.56
C GLN A 99 -11.05 15.64 -46.49
N LEU A 100 -10.68 15.04 -47.62
CA LEU A 100 -9.55 14.10 -47.73
C LEU A 100 -8.22 14.78 -47.45
N PHE A 101 -8.04 16.04 -47.85
CA PHE A 101 -6.83 16.81 -47.61
C PHE A 101 -6.71 17.21 -46.13
N GLU A 102 -7.79 17.66 -45.49
CA GLU A 102 -7.85 17.84 -44.03
C GLU A 102 -7.66 16.53 -43.27
N GLY A 103 -8.31 15.45 -43.72
CA GLY A 103 -8.15 14.11 -43.17
C GLY A 103 -6.73 13.57 -43.32
N LYS A 104 -6.04 13.88 -44.42
CA LYS A 104 -4.62 13.56 -44.62
C LYS A 104 -3.71 14.37 -43.70
N LYS A 105 -3.98 15.67 -43.48
CA LYS A 105 -3.26 16.46 -42.45
C LYS A 105 -3.40 15.83 -41.07
N ARG A 106 -4.60 15.34 -40.72
CA ARG A 106 -4.83 14.60 -39.47
C ARG A 106 -4.13 13.23 -39.46
N MET A 107 -4.19 12.46 -40.56
CA MET A 107 -3.55 11.14 -40.64
C MET A 107 -2.02 11.17 -40.71
N GLN A 108 -1.40 12.22 -41.26
CA GLN A 108 0.05 12.37 -41.30
C GLN A 108 0.65 12.60 -39.91
N VAL A 109 -0.17 13.06 -38.95
CA VAL A 109 0.13 13.10 -37.51
C VAL A 109 -0.14 11.75 -36.83
N ILE A 110 -1.10 10.96 -37.35
CA ILE A 110 -1.51 9.66 -36.77
C ILE A 110 -0.58 8.50 -37.22
N SER A 111 0.23 8.65 -38.27
CA SER A 111 1.21 7.63 -38.66
C SER A 111 2.54 7.78 -37.91
N HIS A 112 2.61 7.17 -36.71
CA HIS A 112 3.82 6.77 -35.95
C HIS A 112 4.45 7.71 -34.92
N SER A 113 3.83 8.81 -34.50
CA SER A 113 4.31 9.51 -33.30
C SER A 113 3.19 9.72 -32.29
N THR A 114 3.22 8.97 -31.19
CA THR A 114 2.39 9.19 -29.99
C THR A 114 2.70 10.51 -29.28
N GLY A 115 3.64 11.29 -29.81
CA GLY A 115 4.13 12.51 -29.21
C GLY A 115 4.89 13.42 -30.17
N ILE A 116 5.26 14.59 -29.67
CA ILE A 116 6.02 15.63 -30.39
C ILE A 116 7.47 15.67 -29.92
N ASN A 117 8.36 16.28 -30.71
CA ASN A 117 9.67 16.69 -30.21
C ASN A 117 9.58 18.11 -29.63
N ILE A 118 10.10 18.32 -28.41
CA ILE A 118 10.11 19.65 -27.78
C ILE A 118 10.88 20.70 -28.60
N GLU A 119 11.80 20.31 -29.49
CA GLU A 119 12.52 21.21 -30.41
C GLU A 119 11.65 21.79 -31.53
N GLU A 120 10.46 21.24 -31.77
CA GLU A 120 9.45 21.86 -32.65
C GLU A 120 8.85 23.13 -32.04
N PHE A 121 9.08 23.36 -30.74
CA PHE A 121 8.64 24.52 -29.98
C PHE A 121 9.87 25.29 -29.48
N PRO A 122 10.55 26.08 -30.32
CA PRO A 122 11.74 26.80 -29.90
C PRO A 122 11.40 27.86 -28.83
N MET A 123 12.43 28.30 -28.10
CA MET A 123 12.33 29.53 -27.31
C MET A 123 12.07 30.72 -28.24
N LEU A 124 11.12 31.56 -27.86
CA LEU A 124 10.75 32.78 -28.59
C LEU A 124 11.55 33.98 -28.09
N GLU A 125 11.60 35.04 -28.89
CA GLU A 125 12.27 36.29 -28.52
C GLU A 125 11.65 36.87 -27.24
N GLY A 126 12.51 37.22 -26.27
CA GLY A 126 12.10 37.74 -24.96
C GLY A 126 11.94 36.68 -23.85
N GLU A 127 11.91 35.39 -24.18
CA GLU A 127 11.85 34.31 -23.19
C GLU A 127 13.20 34.14 -22.46
N GLN A 128 13.17 34.06 -21.14
CA GLN A 128 14.36 33.94 -20.30
C GLN A 128 14.73 32.47 -19.98
N ASP A 129 13.80 31.56 -20.21
CA ASP A 129 13.89 30.15 -19.81
C ASP A 129 12.94 29.26 -20.65
N ASP A 130 13.00 27.94 -20.50
CA ASP A 130 12.24 26.94 -21.26
C ASP A 130 10.79 26.72 -20.74
N SER A 131 10.36 27.34 -19.63
CA SER A 131 8.99 27.12 -19.09
C SER A 131 7.88 27.47 -20.10
N PRO A 132 7.90 28.63 -20.79
CA PRO A 132 6.90 28.96 -21.81
C PRO A 132 6.88 27.97 -22.97
N ARG A 133 8.05 27.42 -23.31
CA ARG A 133 8.20 26.38 -24.34
C ARG A 133 7.50 25.08 -23.95
N PHE A 134 7.69 24.61 -22.71
CA PHE A 134 6.95 23.46 -22.20
C PHE A 134 5.44 23.70 -22.21
N LYS A 135 4.99 24.90 -21.81
CA LYS A 135 3.59 25.28 -21.83
C LYS A 135 2.98 25.15 -23.24
N ARG A 136 3.63 25.71 -24.27
CA ARG A 136 3.16 25.59 -25.67
C ARG A 136 3.10 24.14 -26.15
N ALA A 137 4.12 23.35 -25.85
CA ALA A 137 4.17 21.94 -26.25
C ALA A 137 3.06 21.11 -25.61
N ILE A 138 2.78 21.36 -24.32
CA ILE A 138 1.69 20.73 -23.57
C ILE A 138 0.33 21.12 -24.16
N GLU A 139 0.10 22.43 -24.40
CA GLU A 139 -1.14 22.93 -25.00
C GLU A 139 -1.38 22.32 -26.39
N TYR A 140 -0.34 22.20 -27.22
CA TYR A 140 -0.44 21.55 -28.52
C TYR A 140 -0.80 20.07 -28.40
N CYS A 141 -0.17 19.33 -27.47
CA CYS A 141 -0.49 17.93 -27.26
C CYS A 141 -1.96 17.74 -26.85
N ILE A 142 -2.47 18.57 -25.93
CA ILE A 142 -3.87 18.53 -25.50
C ILE A 142 -4.82 18.79 -26.68
N GLN A 143 -4.54 19.81 -27.49
CA GLN A 143 -5.37 20.17 -28.65
C GLN A 143 -5.40 19.11 -29.75
N ASN A 144 -4.36 18.28 -29.84
CA ASN A 144 -4.20 17.26 -30.87
C ASN A 144 -4.28 15.82 -30.33
N GLU A 145 -4.73 15.64 -29.08
CA GLU A 145 -4.87 14.34 -28.42
C GLU A 145 -3.58 13.50 -28.40
N LEU A 146 -2.43 14.18 -28.30
CA LEU A 146 -1.11 13.55 -28.17
C LEU A 146 -0.76 13.34 -26.69
N THR A 147 -0.01 12.29 -26.40
CA THR A 147 0.22 11.82 -25.01
C THR A 147 1.69 11.86 -24.60
N GLU A 148 2.60 12.26 -25.48
CA GLU A 148 4.04 12.20 -25.24
C GLU A 148 4.77 13.46 -25.75
N ILE A 149 5.78 13.91 -25.00
CA ILE A 149 6.77 14.91 -25.42
C ILE A 149 8.15 14.28 -25.32
N ARG A 150 8.87 14.26 -26.45
CA ARG A 150 10.24 13.77 -26.55
C ARG A 150 11.23 14.89 -26.31
N LEU A 151 12.17 14.63 -25.42
CA LEU A 151 13.21 15.57 -25.03
C LEU A 151 14.55 15.09 -25.60
N PRO A 152 15.17 15.82 -26.54
CA PRO A 152 16.55 15.56 -26.93
C PRO A 152 17.54 15.70 -25.77
N ASN A 153 18.79 15.30 -26.03
CA ASN A 153 19.87 15.42 -25.05
C ASN A 153 20.28 16.88 -24.90
N ARG A 154 19.65 17.57 -23.95
CA ARG A 154 19.90 18.96 -23.60
C ARG A 154 19.46 19.22 -22.17
N THR A 155 20.06 20.23 -21.56
CA THR A 155 19.62 20.81 -20.30
C THR A 155 18.61 21.94 -20.56
N TYR A 156 17.38 21.75 -20.10
CA TYR A 156 16.27 22.71 -20.15
C TYR A 156 16.19 23.43 -18.81
N TYR A 157 16.24 24.76 -18.83
CA TYR A 157 16.21 25.57 -17.62
C TYR A 157 14.83 26.19 -17.44
N VAL A 158 14.27 26.10 -16.24
CA VAL A 158 12.89 26.56 -15.99
C VAL A 158 12.84 27.50 -14.79
N LEU A 159 12.06 28.58 -14.93
CA LEU A 159 11.77 29.54 -13.87
C LEU A 159 10.32 29.44 -13.36
N GLN A 160 9.47 28.64 -14.00
CA GLN A 160 8.09 28.40 -13.61
C GLN A 160 7.80 26.89 -13.57
N SER A 161 6.95 26.47 -12.63
CA SER A 161 6.55 25.06 -12.52
C SER A 161 5.80 24.57 -13.75
N ILE A 162 6.05 23.33 -14.13
CA ILE A 162 5.40 22.64 -15.25
C ILE A 162 4.27 21.75 -14.70
N ASN A 163 3.05 21.94 -15.21
CA ASN A 163 1.96 20.98 -15.05
C ASN A 163 1.79 20.24 -16.37
N THR A 164 2.18 18.96 -16.41
CA THR A 164 2.17 18.13 -17.62
C THR A 164 0.77 17.73 -18.07
N LYS A 165 -0.25 17.89 -17.22
CA LYS A 165 -1.64 17.49 -17.51
C LYS A 165 -1.75 16.02 -17.97
N GLY A 166 -0.90 15.14 -17.42
CA GLY A 166 -0.85 13.71 -17.75
C GLY A 166 -0.02 13.36 -18.98
N ILE A 167 0.55 14.34 -19.69
CA ILE A 167 1.43 14.08 -20.83
C ILE A 167 2.76 13.49 -20.35
N LYS A 168 3.17 12.41 -21.00
CA LYS A 168 4.40 11.69 -20.70
C LYS A 168 5.63 12.42 -21.25
N LEU A 169 6.67 12.56 -20.42
CA LEU A 169 7.96 13.08 -20.86
C LEU A 169 8.97 11.95 -21.12
N VAL A 170 9.60 11.94 -22.30
CA VAL A 170 10.54 10.88 -22.71
C VAL A 170 11.87 11.46 -23.16
N GLY A 171 12.92 11.25 -22.37
CA GLY A 171 14.29 11.58 -22.77
C GLY A 171 14.84 10.59 -23.80
N VAL A 172 15.55 11.12 -24.80
CA VAL A 172 16.17 10.31 -25.86
C VAL A 172 17.36 9.49 -25.34
N GLY A 173 18.13 10.02 -24.39
CA GLY A 173 19.29 9.38 -23.80
C GLY A 173 19.13 9.08 -22.31
N LYS A 174 20.01 8.24 -21.76
CA LYS A 174 20.09 8.01 -20.30
C LYS A 174 20.54 9.31 -19.61
N PRO A 175 19.78 9.83 -18.63
CA PRO A 175 20.18 11.03 -17.91
C PRO A 175 21.40 10.75 -17.03
N PHE A 176 22.22 11.77 -16.85
CA PHE A 176 23.35 11.77 -15.94
C PHE A 176 23.39 13.10 -15.19
N ILE A 177 23.25 13.02 -13.87
CA ILE A 177 23.50 14.12 -12.94
C ILE A 177 24.71 13.69 -12.09
N PRO A 178 25.78 14.48 -12.04
CA PRO A 178 26.93 14.17 -11.19
C PRO A 178 26.52 14.11 -9.71
N LEU A 179 27.16 13.21 -8.95
CA LEU A 179 27.04 13.21 -7.50
C LEU A 179 27.55 14.54 -6.94
N LEU A 180 26.75 15.17 -6.07
CA LEU A 180 27.12 16.41 -5.41
C LEU A 180 28.21 16.13 -4.36
N ASP A 181 29.24 16.97 -4.33
CA ASP A 181 30.31 16.84 -3.34
C ASP A 181 29.82 17.13 -1.91
N TRP A 182 30.58 16.62 -0.94
CA TRP A 182 30.32 16.82 0.49
C TRP A 182 30.27 18.28 0.91
N GLU A 183 30.98 19.17 0.23
CA GLU A 183 30.95 20.58 0.56
C GLU A 183 29.62 21.21 0.17
N TYR A 184 28.99 20.77 -0.92
CA TYR A 184 27.70 21.24 -1.40
C TYR A 184 26.53 20.57 -0.68
N THR A 185 26.65 19.31 -0.25
CA THR A 185 25.59 18.66 0.53
C THR A 185 25.54 19.04 2.01
N ARG A 186 26.46 19.87 2.49
CA ARG A 186 26.40 20.45 3.85
C ARG A 186 25.37 21.58 3.97
N PRO A 187 24.63 21.69 5.10
CA PRO A 187 23.59 22.72 5.31
C PRO A 187 24.03 24.18 5.12
N TRP A 188 25.33 24.48 5.27
CA TRP A 188 25.92 25.83 5.15
C TRP A 188 26.68 26.04 3.83
N SER A 189 26.50 25.17 2.84
CA SER A 189 27.20 25.31 1.56
C SER A 189 26.69 26.51 0.75
N ASN A 190 27.54 27.05 -0.11
CA ASN A 190 27.18 28.17 -0.97
C ASN A 190 26.18 27.75 -2.07
N GLU A 191 25.19 28.61 -2.34
CA GLU A 191 24.23 28.48 -3.45
C GLU A 191 24.95 28.45 -4.82
N ASP A 192 26.12 29.08 -4.93
CA ASP A 192 26.85 29.30 -6.18
C ASP A 192 27.35 28.02 -6.89
N LYS A 193 27.35 26.85 -6.23
CA LYS A 193 27.80 25.58 -6.84
C LYS A 193 26.81 24.99 -7.84
N TYR A 194 25.55 25.42 -7.84
CA TYR A 194 24.53 24.90 -8.76
C TYR A 194 24.97 24.95 -10.24
N MET A 195 25.52 26.08 -10.68
CA MET A 195 25.95 26.26 -12.07
C MET A 195 27.08 25.31 -12.48
N GLU A 196 28.00 25.00 -11.56
CA GLU A 196 29.07 24.03 -11.80
C GLU A 196 28.50 22.64 -12.10
N TYR A 197 27.58 22.17 -11.27
CA TYR A 197 26.95 20.85 -11.44
C TYR A 197 26.04 20.79 -12.65
N ARG A 198 25.24 21.85 -12.89
CA ARG A 198 24.38 21.98 -14.07
C ARG A 198 25.16 21.79 -15.36
N ASN A 199 26.35 22.39 -15.46
CA ASN A 199 27.20 22.31 -16.65
C ASN A 199 27.79 20.92 -16.89
N ARG A 200 27.80 20.05 -15.88
CA ARG A 200 28.31 18.67 -15.93
C ARG A 200 27.20 17.64 -16.22
N CYS A 201 25.93 18.03 -16.12
CA CYS A 201 24.79 17.17 -16.45
C CYS A 201 24.78 16.77 -17.94
N LYS A 202 24.30 15.56 -18.25
CA LYS A 202 24.19 15.04 -19.62
C LYS A 202 22.86 14.32 -19.82
N GLY A 203 22.39 14.28 -21.06
CA GLY A 203 21.10 13.69 -21.42
C GLY A 203 19.98 14.73 -21.38
N SER A 204 18.74 14.28 -21.24
CA SER A 204 17.55 15.14 -21.15
C SER A 204 17.34 15.57 -19.70
N ILE A 205 17.75 16.80 -19.38
CA ILE A 205 17.78 17.30 -18.00
C ILE A 205 16.87 18.51 -17.89
N ILE A 206 15.99 18.54 -16.91
CA ILE A 206 15.16 19.70 -16.58
C ILE A 206 15.67 20.22 -15.24
N THR A 207 16.01 21.51 -15.18
CA THR A 207 16.74 22.06 -14.04
C THR A 207 16.27 23.45 -13.64
N THR A 208 16.40 23.76 -12.35
CA THR A 208 16.10 25.09 -11.83
C THR A 208 16.96 25.41 -10.61
N ASP A 209 17.32 26.68 -10.46
CA ASP A 209 17.79 27.30 -9.22
C ASP A 209 16.74 28.26 -8.63
N ALA A 210 15.58 28.39 -9.28
CA ALA A 210 14.49 29.19 -8.76
C ALA A 210 13.81 28.50 -7.57
N ASN A 211 13.13 29.31 -6.77
CA ASN A 211 12.32 28.90 -5.62
C ASN A 211 10.99 28.26 -6.05
N ILE A 212 11.06 27.18 -6.82
CA ILE A 212 9.91 26.47 -7.38
C ILE A 212 10.06 24.96 -7.21
N SER A 213 8.94 24.25 -7.25
CA SER A 213 8.96 22.82 -7.60
C SER A 213 8.90 22.69 -9.13
N ILE A 214 9.79 21.90 -9.75
CA ILE A 214 9.86 21.84 -11.22
C ILE A 214 8.54 21.35 -11.80
N PHE A 215 7.95 20.31 -11.20
CA PHE A 215 6.62 19.83 -11.56
C PHE A 215 5.63 20.13 -10.44
N SER A 216 4.50 20.75 -10.79
CA SER A 216 3.43 21.16 -9.85
C SER A 216 2.26 20.18 -9.74
N SER A 217 2.36 19.06 -10.45
CA SER A 217 1.46 17.91 -10.41
C SER A 217 2.28 16.61 -10.45
N GLY A 218 1.60 15.47 -10.41
CA GLY A 218 2.18 14.16 -10.70
C GLY A 218 2.92 14.12 -12.06
N LEU A 219 3.75 13.10 -12.25
CA LEU A 219 4.64 13.01 -13.41
C LEU A 219 4.73 11.59 -13.94
N THR A 220 4.43 11.45 -15.22
CA THR A 220 4.74 10.26 -16.02
C THR A 220 5.98 10.57 -16.85
N ALA A 221 7.11 9.93 -16.56
CA ALA A 221 8.35 10.21 -17.24
C ALA A 221 9.28 9.00 -17.39
N LYS A 222 10.07 9.03 -18.46
CA LYS A 222 11.09 8.02 -18.76
C LYS A 222 12.39 8.68 -19.20
N ASN A 223 13.52 8.21 -18.69
CA ASN A 223 14.86 8.63 -19.11
C ASN A 223 15.12 10.14 -18.97
N ILE A 224 14.61 10.80 -17.94
CA ILE A 224 14.87 12.22 -17.70
C ILE A 224 15.63 12.45 -16.39
N GLY A 225 16.44 13.50 -16.34
CA GLY A 225 17.03 14.01 -15.12
C GLY A 225 16.28 15.27 -14.66
N ILE A 226 16.10 15.39 -13.35
CA ILE A 226 15.44 16.50 -12.68
C ILE A 226 16.46 16.99 -11.65
N PHE A 227 17.00 18.19 -11.87
CA PHE A 227 18.09 18.74 -11.06
C PHE A 227 17.68 20.07 -10.41
N GLY A 228 17.84 20.17 -9.10
CA GLY A 228 17.53 21.37 -8.34
C GLY A 228 18.77 22.09 -7.82
N ASN A 229 18.55 23.23 -7.18
CA ASN A 229 19.51 23.83 -6.27
C ASN A 229 19.20 23.41 -4.84
N LEU A 230 20.09 22.61 -4.24
CA LEU A 230 19.93 22.03 -2.90
C LEU A 230 19.90 23.11 -1.79
N ARG A 231 20.37 24.31 -2.14
CA ARG A 231 20.44 25.48 -1.27
C ARG A 231 19.48 26.59 -1.64
N SER A 232 18.61 26.35 -2.62
CA SER A 232 17.41 27.17 -2.82
C SER A 232 16.64 27.33 -1.51
N SER A 233 15.83 28.39 -1.38
CA SER A 233 15.04 28.60 -0.17
C SER A 233 13.83 27.65 -0.07
N VAL A 234 13.30 27.22 -1.22
CA VAL A 234 12.19 26.27 -1.36
C VAL A 234 12.29 25.49 -2.68
N GLY A 235 11.65 24.33 -2.75
CA GLY A 235 11.48 23.60 -4.01
C GLY A 235 11.67 22.09 -3.88
N SER A 236 10.82 21.34 -4.58
CA SER A 236 10.92 19.89 -4.77
C SER A 236 11.12 19.56 -6.25
N GLY A 237 11.57 18.35 -6.58
CA GLY A 237 11.60 17.92 -7.98
C GLY A 237 10.19 17.82 -8.56
N ILE A 238 9.35 17.05 -7.87
CA ILE A 238 7.94 16.82 -8.21
C ILE A 238 7.10 17.14 -6.97
N GLU A 239 6.13 18.04 -7.11
CA GLU A 239 5.19 18.38 -6.05
C GLU A 239 3.74 18.28 -6.51
N SER A 240 2.97 17.33 -5.97
CA SER A 240 1.53 17.23 -6.26
C SER A 240 0.74 18.13 -5.31
N THR A 241 0.49 19.36 -5.74
CA THR A 241 -0.17 20.38 -4.91
C THR A 241 -1.69 20.28 -4.82
N SER A 242 -2.33 19.48 -5.68
CA SER A 242 -3.80 19.39 -5.73
C SER A 242 -4.34 18.10 -5.11
N ALA A 243 -5.55 18.20 -4.53
CA ALA A 243 -6.36 17.05 -4.13
C ALA A 243 -7.06 16.37 -5.33
N ASN A 244 -6.78 16.82 -6.57
CA ASN A 244 -7.42 16.31 -7.77
C ASN A 244 -6.80 14.96 -8.17
N LYS A 245 -7.63 13.92 -8.19
CA LYS A 245 -7.27 12.56 -8.56
C LYS A 245 -6.43 12.47 -9.86
N ALA A 246 -6.78 13.22 -10.91
CA ALA A 246 -6.09 13.16 -12.20
C ALA A 246 -4.66 13.75 -12.20
N GLU A 247 -4.26 14.46 -11.13
CA GLU A 247 -2.95 15.10 -11.00
C GLU A 247 -2.06 14.41 -9.96
N GLN A 248 -2.46 13.22 -9.49
CA GLN A 248 -1.85 12.50 -8.36
C GLN A 248 -1.14 11.19 -8.75
N GLU A 249 -0.87 10.95 -10.03
CA GLU A 249 -0.13 9.77 -10.50
C GLU A 249 1.35 10.08 -10.71
N ILE A 250 2.21 9.18 -10.24
CA ILE A 250 3.65 9.24 -10.46
C ILE A 250 4.07 7.93 -11.12
N ASP A 251 4.56 8.00 -12.35
CA ASP A 251 5.12 6.85 -13.07
C ASP A 251 6.49 7.21 -13.64
N LEU A 252 7.54 6.72 -12.99
CA LEU A 252 8.93 7.06 -13.29
C LEU A 252 9.71 5.81 -13.65
N TYR A 253 10.34 5.84 -14.82
CA TYR A 253 11.23 4.79 -15.28
C TYR A 253 12.59 5.33 -15.69
N ASN A 254 13.66 4.86 -15.03
CA ASN A 254 15.03 5.24 -15.36
C ASN A 254 15.25 6.77 -15.30
N CYS A 255 14.70 7.41 -14.28
CA CYS A 255 14.83 8.85 -14.02
C CYS A 255 15.89 9.12 -12.94
N ILE A 256 16.36 10.37 -12.85
CA ILE A 256 17.27 10.83 -11.79
C ILE A 256 16.73 12.13 -11.22
N ILE A 257 16.54 12.21 -9.90
CA ILE A 257 16.02 13.39 -9.18
C ILE A 257 17.00 13.75 -8.07
N VAL A 258 17.67 14.89 -8.19
CA VAL A 258 18.78 15.24 -7.30
C VAL A 258 18.79 16.73 -6.96
N GLY A 259 19.17 17.04 -5.71
CA GLY A 259 19.59 18.38 -5.34
C GLY A 259 18.46 19.36 -5.05
N PHE A 260 17.35 18.92 -4.48
CA PHE A 260 16.26 19.83 -4.09
C PHE A 260 16.36 20.20 -2.61
N LYS A 261 16.06 21.45 -2.25
CA LYS A 261 16.05 21.89 -0.84
C LYS A 261 15.03 21.12 0.00
N ASP A 262 13.86 20.82 -0.56
CA ASP A 262 12.80 20.07 0.11
C ASP A 262 12.95 18.57 -0.21
N CYS A 263 11.96 17.94 -0.86
CA CYS A 263 12.03 16.53 -1.21
C CYS A 263 12.30 16.34 -2.72
N GLY A 264 12.80 15.17 -3.11
CA GLY A 264 12.81 14.81 -4.53
C GLY A 264 11.39 14.71 -5.07
N ILE A 265 10.53 14.00 -4.33
CA ILE A 265 9.09 13.86 -4.60
C ILE A 265 8.31 14.24 -3.35
N LYS A 266 7.32 15.12 -3.50
CA LYS A 266 6.49 15.64 -2.41
C LYS A 266 5.01 15.63 -2.77
N CYS A 267 4.23 14.78 -2.13
CA CYS A 267 2.80 14.65 -2.38
C CYS A 267 2.03 14.86 -1.07
N PRO A 268 1.85 16.11 -0.61
CA PRO A 268 1.26 16.39 0.71
C PRO A 268 -0.19 15.93 0.85
N HIS A 269 -0.90 15.77 -0.26
CA HIS A 269 -2.29 15.29 -0.30
C HIS A 269 -2.41 13.82 -0.72
N GLY A 270 -1.30 13.07 -0.72
CA GLY A 270 -1.24 11.70 -1.19
C GLY A 270 -1.12 11.57 -2.70
N VAL A 271 -1.09 10.32 -3.16
CA VAL A 271 -1.05 9.94 -4.58
C VAL A 271 -2.14 8.91 -4.85
N ILE A 272 -2.62 8.76 -6.09
CA ILE A 272 -3.43 7.58 -6.45
C ILE A 272 -2.52 6.37 -6.47
N SER A 273 -1.47 6.49 -7.28
CA SER A 273 -0.43 5.47 -7.42
C SER A 273 0.92 6.12 -7.67
N ALA A 274 1.96 5.50 -7.12
CA ALA A 274 3.34 5.82 -7.44
C ALA A 274 4.06 4.53 -7.90
N SER A 275 4.39 4.47 -9.18
CA SER A 275 5.22 3.45 -9.80
C SER A 275 6.60 4.06 -10.08
N ILE A 276 7.62 3.65 -9.31
CA ILE A 276 8.97 4.20 -9.41
C ILE A 276 9.92 3.04 -9.64
N GLN A 277 10.53 3.00 -10.82
CA GLN A 277 11.41 1.91 -11.23
C GLN A 277 12.72 2.42 -11.79
N LYS A 278 13.83 1.77 -11.43
CA LYS A 278 15.17 2.10 -11.93
C LYS A 278 15.56 3.57 -11.74
N THR A 279 15.01 4.21 -10.72
CA THR A 279 15.09 5.66 -10.53
C THR A 279 16.02 5.99 -9.38
N ILE A 280 16.80 7.05 -9.53
CA ILE A 280 17.69 7.56 -8.48
C ILE A 280 17.06 8.82 -7.90
N ILE A 281 16.84 8.86 -6.59
CA ILE A 281 16.34 10.01 -5.84
C ILE A 281 17.33 10.27 -4.71
N ALA A 282 18.16 11.30 -4.85
CA ALA A 282 19.30 11.46 -3.96
C ALA A 282 19.64 12.91 -3.63
N GLN A 283 20.33 13.09 -2.50
CA GLN A 283 20.92 14.39 -2.10
C GLN A 283 19.89 15.53 -2.09
N ASN A 284 18.72 15.27 -1.51
CA ASN A 284 17.68 16.27 -1.26
C ASN A 284 17.72 16.72 0.20
N GLY A 285 17.34 17.97 0.46
CA GLY A 285 17.46 18.64 1.77
C GLY A 285 16.46 18.18 2.82
N LYS A 286 15.49 17.34 2.45
CA LYS A 286 14.62 16.59 3.37
C LYS A 286 14.53 15.12 2.96
N ASN A 287 13.31 14.60 2.80
CA ASN A 287 13.12 13.20 2.45
C ASN A 287 13.38 12.99 0.95
N GLY A 288 13.78 11.80 0.53
CA GLY A 288 13.77 11.46 -0.89
C GLY A 288 12.35 11.53 -1.46
N ILE A 289 11.43 10.83 -0.79
CA ILE A 289 10.01 10.78 -1.12
C ILE A 289 9.19 11.12 0.13
N PHE A 290 8.26 12.05 0.00
CA PHE A 290 7.22 12.34 0.98
C PHE A 290 5.83 12.12 0.39
N ILE A 291 5.06 11.20 0.97
CA ILE A 291 3.66 10.97 0.63
C ILE A 291 2.82 11.29 1.87
N GLY A 292 1.97 12.31 1.79
CA GLY A 292 1.06 12.71 2.86
C GLY A 292 -0.31 12.03 2.75
N ARG A 293 -1.11 12.14 3.82
CA ARG A 293 -2.51 11.72 3.81
C ARG A 293 -3.39 12.77 3.11
N ASN A 294 -4.39 12.34 2.33
CA ASN A 294 -5.38 13.27 1.77
C ASN A 294 -6.34 13.75 2.89
N PRO A 295 -6.38 15.05 3.24
CA PRO A 295 -7.21 15.55 4.34
C PRO A 295 -8.71 15.68 4.00
N ILE A 296 -9.12 15.51 2.73
CA ILE A 296 -10.51 15.76 2.30
C ILE A 296 -11.09 14.51 1.63
N ASN A 297 -12.06 13.87 2.30
CA ASN A 297 -12.91 12.78 1.78
C ASN A 297 -12.15 11.65 1.06
N TYR A 298 -11.40 10.88 1.85
CA TYR A 298 -10.75 9.66 1.42
C TYR A 298 -11.78 8.65 0.88
N THR A 299 -11.63 8.23 -0.39
CA THR A 299 -12.57 7.34 -1.11
C THR A 299 -12.10 5.88 -1.22
N GLY A 300 -11.00 5.48 -0.55
CA GLY A 300 -10.53 4.08 -0.56
C GLY A 300 -9.58 3.67 -1.70
N GLU A 301 -9.22 4.59 -2.60
CA GLU A 301 -8.54 4.26 -3.86
C GLU A 301 -7.11 4.82 -4.02
N THR A 302 -6.51 5.35 -2.96
CA THR A 302 -5.25 6.11 -3.04
C THR A 302 -4.08 5.40 -2.34
N ASN A 303 -2.86 5.83 -2.67
CA ASN A 303 -1.57 5.44 -2.12
C ASN A 303 -1.12 3.99 -2.40
N LEU A 304 -1.39 3.49 -3.61
CA LEU A 304 -0.66 2.32 -4.12
C LEU A 304 0.79 2.71 -4.37
N LEU A 305 1.74 2.15 -3.62
CA LEU A 305 3.15 2.43 -3.79
C LEU A 305 3.86 1.19 -4.36
N ASN A 306 4.54 1.37 -5.49
CA ASN A 306 5.33 0.34 -6.14
C ASN A 306 6.70 0.91 -6.50
N ILE A 307 7.69 0.68 -5.62
CA ILE A 307 9.04 1.19 -5.74
C ILE A 307 9.97 -0.01 -5.92
N GLN A 308 10.63 -0.10 -7.06
CA GLN A 308 11.48 -1.24 -7.39
C GLN A 308 12.79 -0.82 -8.06
N ASP A 309 13.86 -1.59 -7.84
CA ASP A 309 15.13 -1.45 -8.55
C ASP A 309 15.72 -0.04 -8.49
N SER A 310 15.51 0.69 -7.38
CA SER A 310 15.76 2.13 -7.28
C SER A 310 16.80 2.48 -6.23
N PHE A 311 17.34 3.70 -6.29
CA PHE A 311 18.27 4.22 -5.29
C PHE A 311 17.65 5.45 -4.64
N ILE A 312 17.31 5.37 -3.37
CA ILE A 312 16.77 6.49 -2.59
C ILE A 312 17.76 6.77 -1.47
N ILE A 313 18.78 7.56 -1.76
CA ILE A 313 20.03 7.59 -0.99
C ILE A 313 20.49 9.01 -0.66
N ARG A 314 21.27 9.17 0.42
CA ARG A 314 21.94 10.44 0.77
C ARG A 314 21.00 11.64 0.92
N ASN A 315 19.72 11.41 1.23
CA ASN A 315 18.82 12.51 1.54
C ASN A 315 19.12 13.02 2.95
N GLU A 316 18.95 14.31 3.20
CA GLU A 316 19.29 14.89 4.51
C GLU A 316 18.34 14.40 5.64
N SER A 317 17.22 13.76 5.28
CA SER A 317 16.27 13.08 6.18
C SER A 317 16.04 11.63 5.70
N HIS A 318 14.85 11.07 5.94
CA HIS A 318 14.47 9.72 5.53
C HIS A 318 14.57 9.51 4.02
N GLY A 319 14.80 8.27 3.58
CA GLY A 319 14.66 7.94 2.17
C GLY A 319 13.20 8.11 1.72
N ILE A 320 12.29 7.40 2.38
CA ILE A 320 10.84 7.50 2.20
C ILE A 320 10.19 7.86 3.53
N TYR A 321 9.29 8.85 3.51
CA TYR A 321 8.35 9.10 4.58
C TYR A 321 6.92 9.04 4.02
N GLY A 322 6.16 8.04 4.45
CA GLY A 322 4.77 7.85 4.05
C GLY A 322 3.81 8.02 5.22
N ASP A 323 2.86 8.94 5.09
CA ASP A 323 1.67 9.08 5.92
C ASP A 323 0.46 8.57 5.12
N ILE A 324 0.26 7.25 5.16
CA ILE A 324 -0.50 6.51 4.15
C ILE A 324 -1.78 5.95 4.75
N ALA A 325 -2.91 6.47 4.26
CA ALA A 325 -4.16 5.73 4.20
C ALA A 325 -4.24 5.10 2.81
N GLY A 326 -4.22 3.78 2.67
CA GLY A 326 -4.11 3.22 1.32
C GLY A 326 -3.90 1.72 1.15
N ARG A 327 -3.79 1.37 -0.12
CA ARG A 327 -3.64 0.01 -0.68
C ARG A 327 -2.26 -0.62 -0.36
N GLY A 328 -1.95 -1.73 -1.03
CA GLY A 328 -0.68 -2.44 -0.86
C GLY A 328 0.54 -1.59 -1.18
N ILE A 329 1.64 -1.87 -0.50
CA ILE A 329 2.93 -1.20 -0.64
C ILE A 329 3.97 -2.26 -1.05
N ILE A 330 4.69 -1.99 -2.13
CA ILE A 330 5.77 -2.84 -2.63
C ILE A 330 7.02 -1.98 -2.69
N ILE A 331 8.04 -2.35 -1.91
CA ILE A 331 9.34 -1.71 -1.90
C ILE A 331 10.38 -2.83 -2.00
N GLN A 332 10.95 -3.00 -3.20
CA GLN A 332 11.85 -4.11 -3.48
C GLN A 332 13.13 -3.67 -4.17
N ARG A 333 14.22 -4.38 -3.93
CA ARG A 333 15.50 -4.16 -4.65
C ARG A 333 15.91 -2.68 -4.65
N THR A 334 15.64 -1.99 -3.53
CA THR A 334 15.86 -0.55 -3.38
C THR A 334 16.99 -0.30 -2.39
N SER A 335 17.92 0.60 -2.76
CA SER A 335 18.98 1.05 -1.85
C SER A 335 18.51 2.26 -1.04
N PHE A 336 18.77 2.23 0.27
CA PHE A 336 18.48 3.31 1.23
C PHE A 336 19.73 3.84 1.93
N GLU A 337 20.90 3.69 1.32
CA GLU A 337 22.18 4.08 1.90
C GLU A 337 22.29 5.59 2.22
N TYR A 338 23.03 5.91 3.28
CA TYR A 338 23.42 7.27 3.68
C TYR A 338 22.27 8.26 3.95
N ASN A 339 21.02 7.80 4.09
CA ASN A 339 19.93 8.72 4.43
C ASN A 339 20.13 9.27 5.85
N GLY A 340 19.85 10.56 6.03
CA GLY A 340 20.24 11.34 7.19
C GLY A 340 21.69 11.86 7.15
N GLU A 341 22.49 11.45 6.16
CA GLU A 341 23.93 11.75 6.01
C GLU A 341 24.74 11.59 7.32
N PRO A 342 24.72 10.41 7.96
CA PRO A 342 25.23 10.22 9.33
C PRO A 342 26.74 10.43 9.48
N SER A 343 27.49 10.39 8.39
CA SER A 343 28.92 10.69 8.41
C SER A 343 29.25 12.19 8.49
N ASP A 344 28.26 13.09 8.43
CA ASP A 344 28.47 14.50 8.77
C ASP A 344 28.58 14.64 10.31
N PRO A 345 29.77 14.95 10.86
CA PRO A 345 29.98 15.01 12.31
C PRO A 345 29.19 16.13 13.00
N LYS A 346 28.57 17.05 12.24
CA LYS A 346 27.71 18.10 12.81
C LYS A 346 26.25 17.70 12.94
N ARG A 347 25.84 16.57 12.36
CA ARG A 347 24.49 16.04 12.53
C ARG A 347 24.44 15.24 13.83
N GLN A 348 23.38 15.43 14.60
CA GLN A 348 23.20 14.72 15.85
C GLN A 348 23.08 13.22 15.55
N SER A 349 23.97 12.43 16.14
CA SER A 349 23.83 10.98 16.11
C SER A 349 22.72 10.55 17.09
N PRO A 350 21.89 9.57 16.70
CA PRO A 350 20.75 9.15 17.50
C PRO A 350 21.19 8.53 18.83
N SER A 351 20.47 8.90 19.88
CA SER A 351 20.57 8.31 21.23
C SER A 351 19.41 7.39 21.57
N ASN A 352 18.31 7.49 20.81
CA ASN A 352 17.07 6.75 21.02
C ASN A 352 16.28 6.62 19.70
N ILE A 353 15.22 5.82 19.71
CA ILE A 353 14.42 5.48 18.53
C ILE A 353 13.76 6.67 17.83
N ASN A 354 13.45 7.75 18.55
CA ASN A 354 12.79 8.92 17.96
C ASN A 354 13.75 9.82 17.18
N GLU A 355 15.06 9.65 17.39
CA GLU A 355 16.12 10.41 16.71
C GLU A 355 16.66 9.67 15.48
N VAL A 356 16.29 8.40 15.29
CA VAL A 356 16.79 7.59 14.17
C VAL A 356 16.19 8.06 12.85
N VAL A 357 17.07 8.39 11.90
CA VAL A 357 16.68 8.54 10.49
C VAL A 357 16.67 7.18 9.82
N PHE A 358 15.48 6.76 9.41
CA PHE A 358 15.27 5.51 8.68
C PHE A 358 15.37 5.66 7.16
N GLY A 359 15.76 4.58 6.49
CA GLY A 359 15.59 4.44 5.04
C GLY A 359 14.13 4.59 4.61
N CYS A 360 13.21 3.98 5.36
CA CYS A 360 11.77 4.05 5.09
C CYS A 360 10.97 4.19 6.41
N VAL A 361 10.07 5.17 6.46
CA VAL A 361 9.08 5.35 7.53
C VAL A 361 7.68 5.28 6.93
N LEU A 362 6.84 4.41 7.48
CA LEU A 362 5.45 4.23 7.05
C LEU A 362 4.50 4.38 8.26
N ASN A 363 3.75 5.47 8.28
CA ASN A 363 2.61 5.66 9.15
C ASN A 363 1.37 5.14 8.40
N LEU A 364 0.73 4.11 8.93
CA LEU A 364 -0.33 3.39 8.24
C LEU A 364 -1.69 3.60 8.93
N TYR A 365 -2.70 3.91 8.11
CA TYR A 365 -4.08 4.15 8.51
C TYR A 365 -5.03 3.25 7.69
N ASN A 366 -6.06 2.73 8.32
CA ASN A 366 -7.16 1.95 7.77
C ASN A 366 -8.45 2.78 7.58
N ALA A 367 -8.48 3.57 6.51
CA ALA A 367 -9.73 4.08 5.94
C ALA A 367 -10.03 3.30 4.64
N GLY A 368 -11.29 2.94 4.37
CA GLY A 368 -11.74 2.58 3.00
C GLY A 368 -12.09 1.11 2.66
N GLY A 369 -12.52 0.26 3.58
CA GLY A 369 -13.18 -1.03 3.26
C GLY A 369 -12.28 -2.17 2.75
N PHE A 370 -11.04 -1.89 2.33
CA PHE A 370 -9.97 -2.88 2.17
C PHE A 370 -9.14 -2.96 3.46
N THR A 371 -8.64 -4.15 3.82
CA THR A 371 -7.65 -4.28 4.90
C THR A 371 -6.36 -3.60 4.48
N ASN A 372 -6.14 -2.36 4.91
CA ASN A 372 -4.98 -1.56 4.50
C ASN A 372 -3.64 -2.15 4.99
N GLY A 373 -2.57 -1.75 4.30
CA GLY A 373 -1.20 -1.83 4.80
C GLY A 373 -0.45 -3.13 4.55
N ALA A 374 -0.88 -3.98 3.60
CA ALA A 374 -0.03 -5.07 3.14
C ALA A 374 1.28 -4.50 2.57
N LEU A 375 2.41 -5.01 3.04
CA LEU A 375 3.74 -4.53 2.68
C LEU A 375 4.59 -5.71 2.21
N ASP A 376 5.17 -5.60 1.01
CA ASP A 376 6.33 -6.41 0.62
C ASP A 376 7.57 -5.51 0.61
N PHE A 377 8.37 -5.61 1.66
CA PHE A 377 9.65 -4.94 1.84
C PHE A 377 10.78 -5.95 1.72
N SER A 378 11.22 -6.24 0.49
CA SER A 378 12.17 -7.34 0.26
C SER A 378 13.35 -7.02 -0.65
N ASN A 379 14.47 -7.69 -0.39
CA ASN A 379 15.70 -7.53 -1.17
C ASN A 379 16.22 -6.09 -1.17
N ASN A 380 15.93 -5.30 -0.13
CA ASN A 380 16.44 -3.94 0.00
C ASN A 380 17.83 -3.94 0.64
N TYR A 381 18.58 -2.88 0.36
CA TYR A 381 19.97 -2.72 0.79
C TYR A 381 20.14 -1.40 1.51
N SER A 382 20.86 -1.38 2.63
CA SER A 382 21.26 -0.14 3.27
C SER A 382 22.51 -0.33 4.12
N GLU A 383 23.59 0.31 3.71
CA GLU A 383 24.73 0.62 4.58
C GLU A 383 24.69 2.10 4.95
N GLU A 384 25.22 2.39 6.14
CA GLU A 384 25.42 3.77 6.60
C GLU A 384 24.12 4.59 6.76
N THR A 385 23.04 3.95 7.19
CA THR A 385 21.80 4.60 7.67
C THR A 385 21.44 4.01 9.03
N TYR A 386 21.12 4.83 10.04
CA TYR A 386 20.90 4.34 11.42
C TYR A 386 19.65 3.48 11.63
N GLY A 387 18.74 3.44 10.65
CA GLY A 387 17.69 2.44 10.60
C GLY A 387 17.18 2.13 9.20
N LEU A 388 16.63 0.93 9.00
CA LEU A 388 16.14 0.50 7.69
C LEU A 388 14.66 0.84 7.51
N LEU A 389 13.81 0.34 8.42
CA LEU A 389 12.35 0.44 8.30
C LEU A 389 11.69 0.78 9.64
N LYS A 390 10.79 1.76 9.64
CA LYS A 390 9.86 2.03 10.75
C LYS A 390 8.42 1.94 10.27
N ILE A 391 7.59 1.21 10.98
CA ILE A 391 6.14 1.15 10.75
C ILE A 391 5.40 1.57 12.01
N ASN A 392 4.54 2.57 11.88
CA ASN A 392 3.59 2.96 12.92
C ASN A 392 2.17 2.70 12.41
N ALA A 393 1.52 1.65 12.90
CA ALA A 393 0.17 1.28 12.49
C ALA A 393 -0.88 1.87 13.45
N PHE A 394 -1.48 3.00 13.06
CA PHE A 394 -2.48 3.69 13.87
C PHE A 394 -3.83 2.97 13.89
N GLU A 395 -4.06 2.09 12.91
CA GLU A 395 -5.26 1.28 12.72
C GLU A 395 -4.84 -0.14 12.29
N PRO A 396 -5.72 -1.17 12.31
CA PRO A 396 -5.29 -2.54 12.07
C PRO A 396 -4.74 -2.72 10.65
N VAL A 397 -3.49 -3.18 10.59
CA VAL A 397 -2.76 -3.50 9.36
C VAL A 397 -2.46 -4.99 9.27
N TYR A 398 -2.51 -5.55 8.07
CA TYR A 398 -2.33 -6.98 7.84
C TYR A 398 -1.33 -7.29 6.72
N GLY A 399 -0.60 -8.40 6.86
CA GLY A 399 0.22 -8.94 5.77
C GLY A 399 1.50 -8.16 5.54
N ILE A 400 2.32 -8.01 6.60
CA ILE A 400 3.63 -7.37 6.53
C ILE A 400 4.69 -8.42 6.25
N LYS A 401 5.47 -8.23 5.19
CA LYS A 401 6.57 -9.09 4.79
C LYS A 401 7.85 -8.28 4.66
N ILE A 402 8.85 -8.61 5.48
CA ILE A 402 10.16 -7.96 5.52
C ILE A 402 11.21 -9.06 5.33
N VAL A 403 11.68 -9.27 4.10
CA VAL A 403 12.42 -10.49 3.75
C VAL A 403 13.67 -10.23 2.92
N SER A 404 14.77 -10.92 3.23
CA SER A 404 16.02 -10.86 2.43
C SER A 404 16.61 -9.46 2.30
N ASN A 405 16.44 -8.60 3.31
CA ASN A 405 17.06 -7.29 3.34
C ASN A 405 18.46 -7.37 3.97
N MET A 406 19.36 -6.50 3.53
CA MET A 406 20.66 -6.28 4.15
C MET A 406 20.71 -4.89 4.78
N TRP A 407 21.08 -4.82 6.05
CA TRP A 407 21.25 -3.54 6.73
C TRP A 407 22.44 -3.51 7.68
N LYS A 408 23.18 -2.40 7.63
CA LYS A 408 24.26 -2.08 8.54
C LYS A 408 24.20 -0.58 8.88
N PRO A 409 24.17 -0.19 10.17
CA PRO A 409 24.22 1.20 10.57
C PRO A 409 25.56 1.83 10.20
N TYR A 410 25.62 3.16 10.23
CA TYR A 410 26.86 3.91 9.99
C TYR A 410 27.98 3.52 10.95
N ASP A 411 27.65 3.42 12.23
CA ASP A 411 28.54 2.90 13.25
C ASP A 411 27.77 2.05 14.28
N ASN A 412 28.53 1.39 15.16
CA ASN A 412 28.00 0.64 16.30
C ASN A 412 28.22 1.38 17.64
N LEU A 413 28.46 2.68 17.60
CA LEU A 413 28.68 3.53 18.78
C LEU A 413 27.39 4.23 19.20
N HIS A 414 26.55 4.59 18.23
CA HIS A 414 25.30 5.30 18.43
C HIS A 414 24.09 4.40 18.23
N TYR A 415 22.98 4.77 18.86
CA TYR A 415 21.77 3.97 18.86
C TYR A 415 21.29 3.72 17.43
N SER A 416 21.04 2.45 17.08
CA SER A 416 20.54 2.08 15.77
C SER A 416 19.44 1.03 15.89
N CYS A 417 18.53 1.04 14.92
CA CYS A 417 17.40 0.13 14.90
C CYS A 417 17.10 -0.30 13.47
N GLY A 418 17.27 -1.59 13.17
CA GLY A 418 17.02 -2.11 11.83
C GLY A 418 15.56 -1.96 11.45
N ILE A 419 14.69 -2.60 12.21
CA ILE A 419 13.23 -2.54 12.04
C ILE A 419 12.59 -2.08 13.34
N SER A 420 11.72 -1.06 13.29
CA SER A 420 10.86 -0.65 14.40
C SER A 420 9.40 -0.82 14.01
N LEU A 421 8.64 -1.55 14.83
CA LEU A 421 7.22 -1.83 14.63
C LEU A 421 6.40 -1.36 15.84
N ASP A 422 5.39 -0.55 15.56
CA ASP A 422 4.45 -0.03 16.55
C ASP A 422 3.00 -0.13 16.08
N GLY A 423 2.07 -0.10 17.03
CA GLY A 423 0.65 -0.01 16.78
C GLY A 423 -0.02 -1.35 16.50
N TRP A 424 -1.07 -1.37 15.66
CA TRP A 424 -1.93 -2.54 15.46
C TRP A 424 -1.60 -3.31 14.17
N ILE A 425 -0.83 -4.40 14.29
CA ILE A 425 -0.36 -5.19 13.13
C ILE A 425 -0.63 -6.68 13.33
N SER A 426 -1.12 -7.36 12.31
CA SER A 426 -1.32 -8.81 12.34
C SER A 426 -0.79 -9.51 11.09
N GLY A 427 -0.04 -10.59 11.27
CA GLY A 427 0.54 -11.35 10.16
C GLY A 427 1.82 -10.68 9.67
N VAL A 428 2.85 -10.73 10.51
CA VAL A 428 4.18 -10.19 10.23
C VAL A 428 5.13 -11.33 9.92
N THR A 429 5.87 -11.24 8.81
CA THR A 429 6.96 -12.16 8.47
C THR A 429 8.25 -11.37 8.33
N ILE A 430 9.21 -11.65 9.20
CA ILE A 430 10.58 -11.15 9.16
C ILE A 430 11.49 -12.37 8.96
N ASP A 431 12.03 -12.55 7.77
CA ASP A 431 12.69 -13.80 7.38
C ASP A 431 13.93 -13.55 6.52
N ASN A 432 15.01 -14.29 6.77
CA ASN A 432 16.24 -14.26 5.98
C ASN A 432 16.87 -12.86 5.85
N ASN A 433 16.75 -11.99 6.85
CA ASN A 433 17.39 -10.67 6.83
C ASN A 433 18.82 -10.73 7.39
N ASN A 434 19.73 -9.97 6.79
CA ASN A 434 21.13 -9.89 7.21
C ASN A 434 21.42 -8.52 7.83
N PHE A 435 21.27 -8.42 9.15
CA PHE A 435 21.46 -7.20 9.91
C PHE A 435 22.75 -7.25 10.74
N HIS A 436 23.46 -6.13 10.81
CA HIS A 436 24.70 -6.02 11.57
C HIS A 436 24.66 -4.82 12.51
N THR A 437 24.17 -4.99 13.75
CA THR A 437 24.15 -3.93 14.77
C THR A 437 24.50 -4.48 16.17
N MET A 438 24.96 -3.60 17.07
CA MET A 438 25.07 -3.86 18.52
C MET A 438 23.82 -3.45 19.31
N PHE A 439 22.85 -2.78 18.67
CA PHE A 439 21.61 -2.29 19.28
C PHE A 439 20.42 -3.16 18.83
N ASP A 440 19.38 -2.56 18.25
CA ASP A 440 18.13 -3.24 17.94
C ASP A 440 18.13 -3.76 16.50
N TYR A 441 18.05 -5.09 16.35
CA TYR A 441 17.79 -5.71 15.04
C TYR A 441 16.34 -5.43 14.64
N VAL A 442 15.43 -5.80 15.54
CA VAL A 442 14.00 -5.51 15.48
C VAL A 442 13.56 -5.00 16.84
N LEU A 443 12.82 -3.90 16.87
CA LEU A 443 12.19 -3.34 18.05
C LEU A 443 10.66 -3.40 17.90
N PHE A 444 10.01 -4.12 18.81
CA PHE A 444 8.57 -4.03 19.03
C PHE A 444 8.30 -3.01 20.15
N GLU A 445 7.63 -1.91 19.83
CA GLU A 445 7.42 -0.80 20.79
C GLU A 445 6.58 -1.23 21.99
N LYS A 446 6.83 -0.67 23.18
CA LYS A 446 6.32 -1.21 24.46
C LYS A 446 4.80 -1.40 24.57
N LEU A 447 4.02 -0.57 23.88
CA LEU A 447 2.54 -0.59 23.94
C LEU A 447 1.93 -1.02 22.60
N ASN A 448 2.69 -1.73 21.75
CA ASN A 448 2.21 -2.26 20.48
C ASN A 448 1.13 -3.33 20.69
N ASN A 449 0.33 -3.60 19.67
CA ASN A 449 -0.63 -4.69 19.64
C ASN A 449 -0.39 -5.56 18.39
N ILE A 450 0.82 -6.10 18.30
CA ILE A 450 1.32 -6.85 17.15
C ILE A 450 1.13 -8.36 17.37
N LYS A 451 0.54 -9.05 16.39
CA LYS A 451 0.15 -10.47 16.49
C LYS A 451 0.55 -11.28 15.26
N ASN A 452 0.60 -12.60 15.42
CA ASN A 452 0.92 -13.56 14.36
C ASN A 452 2.26 -13.23 13.67
N VAL A 453 3.32 -13.14 14.48
CA VAL A 453 4.67 -12.83 14.01
C VAL A 453 5.43 -14.13 13.72
N LYS A 454 6.01 -14.23 12.52
CA LYS A 454 7.08 -15.16 12.16
C LYS A 454 8.37 -14.35 12.05
N ILE A 455 9.37 -14.67 12.86
CA ILE A 455 10.65 -13.95 12.91
C ILE A 455 11.83 -14.94 13.10
N ASP A 456 12.92 -14.74 12.36
CA ASP A 456 14.14 -15.57 12.42
C ASP A 456 15.42 -14.82 12.87
N ILE A 457 15.31 -13.52 13.20
CA ILE A 457 16.40 -12.66 13.70
C ILE A 457 16.14 -12.17 15.13
N PRO A 458 17.17 -11.71 15.87
CA PRO A 458 16.99 -11.15 17.22
C PRO A 458 16.00 -9.98 17.26
N TYR A 459 15.32 -9.78 18.38
CA TYR A 459 14.42 -8.65 18.61
C TYR A 459 14.37 -8.24 20.08
N ASN A 460 13.92 -7.00 20.33
CA ASN A 460 13.61 -6.45 21.64
C ASN A 460 12.15 -5.98 21.70
N GLY A 461 11.57 -5.92 22.90
CA GLY A 461 10.17 -5.53 23.13
C GLY A 461 9.24 -6.70 23.49
N LEU A 462 8.00 -6.38 23.87
CA LEU A 462 6.96 -7.36 24.20
C LEU A 462 5.92 -7.42 23.09
N LEU A 463 5.46 -8.62 22.74
CA LEU A 463 4.33 -8.84 21.83
C LEU A 463 3.06 -9.03 22.69
N LEU A 464 2.04 -8.17 22.54
CA LEU A 464 0.77 -8.31 23.26
C LEU A 464 -0.07 -9.47 22.68
N ASN A 465 -0.08 -10.60 23.37
CA ASN A 465 -0.60 -11.89 22.89
C ASN A 465 -2.04 -12.21 23.37
N ASP A 466 -3.04 -11.35 23.13
CA ASP A 466 -4.38 -11.67 23.69
C ASP A 466 -5.16 -12.80 22.98
N VAL A 467 -4.71 -13.39 21.86
CA VAL A 467 -5.57 -14.36 21.13
C VAL A 467 -4.84 -15.50 20.38
N ARG A 468 -3.55 -15.41 20.03
CA ARG A 468 -2.89 -16.44 19.20
C ARG A 468 -1.42 -16.67 19.59
N PRO A 469 -0.91 -17.92 19.48
CA PRO A 469 0.48 -18.22 19.79
C PRO A 469 1.42 -17.50 18.80
N THR A 470 2.45 -16.85 19.33
CA THR A 470 3.60 -16.41 18.52
C THR A 470 4.51 -17.63 18.27
N ILE A 471 4.97 -17.78 17.04
CA ILE A 471 5.91 -18.85 16.65
C ILE A 471 7.24 -18.18 16.33
N GLU A 472 8.18 -18.28 17.25
CA GLU A 472 9.57 -17.90 16.99
C GLU A 472 10.30 -19.12 16.48
N SER A 473 10.98 -18.98 15.34
CA SER A 473 11.87 -20.02 14.83
C SER A 473 13.31 -19.54 14.92
N ARG A 474 14.16 -20.23 15.67
CA ARG A 474 15.58 -19.94 15.75
C ARG A 474 16.40 -21.09 15.20
N ASN A 475 17.35 -20.80 14.33
CA ASN A 475 18.31 -21.81 13.86
C ASN A 475 19.61 -21.71 14.67
N ILE A 476 20.10 -22.83 15.20
CA ILE A 476 21.41 -22.93 15.86
C ILE A 476 22.11 -24.18 15.31
N GLY A 477 23.10 -23.97 14.44
CA GLY A 477 23.76 -25.07 13.72
C GLY A 477 22.81 -25.76 12.74
N ASP A 478 22.67 -27.07 12.86
CA ASP A 478 21.77 -27.93 12.07
C ASP A 478 20.36 -28.08 12.69
N LYS A 479 20.07 -27.34 13.76
CA LYS A 479 18.82 -27.46 14.53
C LYS A 479 17.95 -26.23 14.35
N THR A 480 16.66 -26.46 14.13
CA THR A 480 15.61 -25.44 14.22
C THR A 480 14.88 -25.58 15.55
N PHE A 481 14.87 -24.53 16.33
CA PHE A 481 14.10 -24.38 17.55
C PHE A 481 12.83 -23.61 17.22
N LEU A 482 11.68 -24.13 17.64
CA LEU A 482 10.40 -23.45 17.54
C LEU A 482 9.92 -23.13 18.94
N SER A 483 9.90 -21.84 19.30
CA SER A 483 9.30 -21.37 20.54
C SER A 483 7.86 -20.97 20.25
N PHE A 484 6.92 -21.55 21.00
CA PHE A 484 5.52 -21.16 20.98
C PHE A 484 5.26 -20.31 22.22
N ASN A 485 5.12 -19.00 22.03
CA ASN A 485 4.80 -18.08 23.12
C ASN A 485 3.30 -17.81 23.12
N SER A 486 2.62 -18.29 24.16
CA SER A 486 1.19 -18.08 24.40
C SER A 486 0.95 -17.92 25.89
N ASP A 487 0.55 -16.72 26.30
CA ASP A 487 0.19 -16.32 27.67
C ASP A 487 -1.33 -16.20 27.86
N ALA A 488 -2.12 -16.46 26.80
CA ALA A 488 -3.56 -16.43 26.83
C ALA A 488 -4.14 -17.49 27.80
N ILE A 489 -4.76 -17.01 28.87
CA ILE A 489 -5.57 -17.77 29.82
C ILE A 489 -6.99 -17.18 29.85
N GLU A 490 -8.01 -18.04 29.71
CA GLU A 490 -9.42 -17.67 29.75
C GLU A 490 -10.05 -18.29 31.00
N GLU A 491 -10.60 -17.47 31.90
CA GLU A 491 -11.39 -18.00 33.03
C GLU A 491 -12.68 -18.60 32.47
N VAL A 492 -12.86 -19.91 32.58
CA VAL A 492 -14.06 -20.61 32.11
C VAL A 492 -15.08 -20.82 33.22
N ALA A 493 -14.64 -20.83 34.48
CA ALA A 493 -15.51 -20.91 35.64
C ALA A 493 -14.86 -20.36 36.90
N SER A 494 -15.70 -19.71 37.70
CA SER A 494 -15.47 -19.45 39.12
C SER A 494 -16.49 -20.25 39.93
N LEU A 495 -16.02 -21.17 40.76
CA LEU A 495 -16.84 -22.04 41.60
C LEU A 495 -17.00 -21.42 42.99
N ARG A 496 -18.08 -21.81 43.66
CA ARG A 496 -18.38 -21.31 45.02
C ARG A 496 -17.33 -21.76 46.04
N ALA A 497 -17.16 -20.94 47.07
CA ALA A 497 -16.42 -21.31 48.27
C ALA A 497 -16.89 -22.65 48.85
N GLY A 498 -15.95 -23.48 49.30
CA GLY A 498 -16.22 -24.82 49.85
C GLY A 498 -16.57 -25.90 48.82
N THR A 499 -16.32 -25.66 47.52
CA THR A 499 -16.47 -26.71 46.48
C THR A 499 -15.43 -27.82 46.63
N VAL A 500 -14.20 -27.50 47.02
CA VAL A 500 -13.16 -28.50 47.37
C VAL A 500 -13.22 -28.81 48.86
N ILE A 501 -13.28 -30.09 49.21
CA ILE A 501 -13.46 -30.54 50.61
C ILE A 501 -12.33 -31.42 51.12
N GLU A 502 -11.55 -32.03 50.22
CA GLU A 502 -10.43 -32.90 50.59
C GLU A 502 -9.40 -32.92 49.46
N VAL A 503 -8.13 -33.01 49.83
CA VAL A 503 -7.00 -33.16 48.91
C VAL A 503 -6.12 -34.27 49.47
N ASP A 504 -5.92 -35.33 48.70
CA ASP A 504 -5.13 -36.50 49.10
C ASP A 504 -4.11 -36.87 48.03
N TYR A 505 -2.88 -37.18 48.43
CA TYR A 505 -1.80 -37.51 47.52
C TYR A 505 -1.45 -39.00 47.57
N ASP A 506 -1.53 -39.65 46.41
CA ASP A 506 -1.08 -41.02 46.24
C ASP A 506 0.33 -41.05 45.66
N ALA A 507 1.31 -41.30 46.53
CA ALA A 507 2.71 -41.39 46.17
C ALA A 507 3.05 -42.57 45.24
N ASN A 508 2.22 -43.62 45.18
CA ASN A 508 2.50 -44.79 44.34
C ASN A 508 2.31 -44.48 42.85
N VAL A 509 1.35 -43.62 42.54
CA VAL A 509 1.03 -43.19 41.17
C VAL A 509 1.43 -41.74 40.90
N ASN A 510 1.96 -41.04 41.92
CA ASN A 510 2.39 -39.64 41.86
C ASN A 510 1.28 -38.71 41.38
N VAL A 511 0.09 -38.82 41.98
CA VAL A 511 -1.08 -37.98 41.66
C VAL A 511 -1.74 -37.47 42.94
N THR A 512 -2.32 -36.28 42.85
CA THR A 512 -3.19 -35.74 43.89
C THR A 512 -4.65 -35.82 43.46
N TRP A 513 -5.47 -36.34 44.35
CA TRP A 513 -6.92 -36.41 44.23
C TRP A 513 -7.56 -35.25 44.97
N ILE A 514 -8.45 -34.53 44.29
CA ILE A 514 -9.20 -33.41 44.84
C ILE A 514 -10.67 -33.80 44.90
N LYS A 515 -11.20 -33.91 46.11
CA LYS A 515 -12.61 -34.22 46.37
C LYS A 515 -13.45 -32.96 46.30
N LEU A 516 -14.53 -33.05 45.54
CA LEU A 516 -15.53 -32.01 45.38
C LEU A 516 -16.77 -32.30 46.22
N ASN A 517 -17.37 -31.26 46.80
CA ASN A 517 -18.63 -31.31 47.54
C ASN A 517 -19.87 -31.43 46.62
N THR A 518 -19.67 -31.37 45.31
CA THR A 518 -20.74 -31.42 44.33
C THR A 518 -20.28 -32.09 43.05
N SER A 519 -21.24 -32.69 42.34
CA SER A 519 -21.06 -33.20 40.97
C SER A 519 -21.52 -32.20 39.91
N ARG A 520 -22.00 -31.00 40.30
CA ARG A 520 -22.43 -29.92 39.38
C ARG A 520 -22.39 -28.54 40.05
N GLU A 521 -22.09 -27.49 39.29
CA GLU A 521 -22.32 -26.11 39.70
C GLU A 521 -23.34 -25.43 38.75
N PRO A 522 -24.17 -24.48 39.22
CA PRO A 522 -25.18 -23.83 38.38
C PRO A 522 -24.61 -23.15 37.13
N SER A 523 -23.37 -22.65 37.22
CA SER A 523 -22.64 -21.96 36.16
C SER A 523 -21.64 -22.84 35.41
N PHE A 524 -21.44 -24.10 35.84
CA PHE A 524 -20.39 -24.95 35.27
C PHE A 524 -20.71 -26.44 35.36
N ASN A 525 -20.66 -27.12 34.22
CA ASN A 525 -20.84 -28.56 34.13
C ASN A 525 -19.49 -29.28 34.27
N PHE A 526 -19.37 -30.16 35.27
CA PHE A 526 -18.15 -30.94 35.45
C PHE A 526 -18.01 -32.09 34.44
N GLY A 527 -19.05 -32.41 33.67
CA GLY A 527 -19.02 -33.40 32.59
C GLY A 527 -19.16 -34.86 33.06
N VAL A 528 -18.69 -35.80 32.24
CA VAL A 528 -18.80 -37.27 32.46
C VAL A 528 -17.49 -37.88 32.97
N ASP A 529 -17.56 -39.07 33.58
CA ASP A 529 -16.36 -39.80 34.04
C ASP A 529 -15.32 -40.00 32.92
N GLY A 530 -14.05 -39.88 33.28
CA GLY A 530 -12.91 -40.37 32.49
C GLY A 530 -12.00 -39.28 31.91
N THR A 531 -10.95 -39.73 31.24
CA THR A 531 -9.90 -38.89 30.63
C THR A 531 -10.36 -38.18 29.35
N VAL A 532 -11.57 -38.46 28.88
CA VAL A 532 -12.19 -37.82 27.70
C VAL A 532 -13.11 -36.66 28.08
N ASN A 533 -13.17 -36.34 29.37
CA ASN A 533 -13.96 -35.24 29.89
C ASN A 533 -13.46 -33.88 29.35
N GLU A 534 -14.39 -32.98 29.06
CA GLU A 534 -14.11 -31.65 28.49
C GLU A 534 -13.27 -30.73 29.38
N ASN A 535 -13.26 -30.99 30.68
CA ASN A 535 -12.49 -30.25 31.68
C ASN A 535 -11.05 -30.77 31.82
N VAL A 536 -10.72 -31.92 31.24
CA VAL A 536 -9.35 -32.46 31.24
C VAL A 536 -8.47 -31.55 30.36
N GLY A 537 -7.41 -31.02 30.97
CA GLY A 537 -6.54 -30.01 30.38
C GLY A 537 -6.92 -28.57 30.71
N TYR A 538 -7.89 -28.33 31.59
CA TYR A 538 -8.08 -27.03 32.24
C TYR A 538 -7.10 -26.87 33.40
N LEU A 539 -6.57 -25.66 33.55
CA LEU A 539 -5.65 -25.26 34.60
C LEU A 539 -6.47 -24.87 35.84
N LEU A 540 -6.17 -25.51 36.96
CA LEU A 540 -6.85 -25.28 38.23
C LEU A 540 -6.14 -24.19 39.02
N MET A 541 -6.89 -23.20 39.50
CA MET A 541 -6.46 -22.23 40.50
C MET A 541 -7.31 -22.36 41.75
N ILE A 542 -6.67 -22.40 42.91
CA ILE A 542 -7.32 -22.40 44.22
C ILE A 542 -6.61 -21.36 45.07
N ASP A 543 -7.36 -20.48 45.73
CA ASP A 543 -6.81 -19.43 46.61
C ASP A 543 -5.68 -18.63 45.92
N GLU A 544 -6.00 -18.15 44.71
CA GLU A 544 -5.11 -17.37 43.82
C GLU A 544 -3.81 -18.08 43.38
N THR A 545 -3.65 -19.37 43.69
CA THR A 545 -2.47 -20.16 43.33
C THR A 545 -2.82 -21.22 42.29
N PHE A 546 -1.97 -21.41 41.26
CA PHE A 546 -2.14 -22.47 40.26
C PHE A 546 -1.66 -23.83 40.77
N TYR A 547 -2.50 -24.85 40.66
CA TYR A 547 -2.24 -26.22 41.15
C TYR A 547 -1.85 -27.21 40.04
N GLY A 548 -2.07 -26.86 38.78
CA GLY A 548 -1.77 -27.72 37.62
C GLY A 548 -3.01 -28.13 36.84
N PHE A 549 -2.81 -28.99 35.85
CA PHE A 549 -3.86 -29.41 34.93
C PHE A 549 -4.71 -30.57 35.47
N ILE A 550 -6.03 -30.47 35.26
CA ILE A 550 -6.94 -31.61 35.49
C ILE A 550 -6.60 -32.72 34.49
N GLN A 551 -6.20 -33.88 34.99
CA GLN A 551 -5.84 -35.05 34.18
C GLN A 551 -7.01 -36.03 34.01
N LEU A 552 -7.90 -36.06 35.00
CA LEU A 552 -9.05 -36.94 35.04
C LEU A 552 -10.15 -36.31 35.90
N TYR A 553 -11.40 -36.56 35.51
CA TYR A 553 -12.56 -36.33 36.35
C TYR A 553 -13.30 -37.64 36.59
N SER A 554 -13.67 -37.91 37.85
CA SER A 554 -14.66 -38.91 38.19
C SER A 554 -15.93 -38.24 38.71
N ALA A 555 -17.00 -38.31 37.92
CA ALA A 555 -18.34 -37.86 38.27
C ALA A 555 -18.93 -38.67 39.42
N GLY A 556 -18.81 -40.01 39.36
CA GLY A 556 -19.37 -40.91 40.39
C GLY A 556 -18.73 -40.71 41.77
N ASN A 557 -17.44 -40.37 41.79
CA ASN A 557 -16.70 -40.13 43.04
C ASN A 557 -16.47 -38.66 43.34
N GLN A 558 -16.89 -37.73 42.47
CA GLN A 558 -16.64 -36.29 42.61
C GLN A 558 -15.14 -35.97 42.84
N LEU A 559 -14.27 -36.58 42.02
CA LEU A 559 -12.83 -36.45 42.15
C LEU A 559 -12.23 -35.79 40.90
N TRP A 560 -11.38 -34.79 41.10
CA TRP A 560 -10.37 -34.42 40.11
C TRP A 560 -9.03 -35.08 40.42
N GLN A 561 -8.28 -35.34 39.37
CA GLN A 561 -6.90 -35.82 39.46
C GLN A 561 -5.95 -34.77 38.92
N LEU A 562 -4.91 -34.46 39.69
CA LEU A 562 -3.76 -33.66 39.28
C LEU A 562 -2.49 -34.52 39.37
N ARG A 563 -1.48 -34.18 38.57
CA ARG A 563 -0.15 -34.80 38.68
C ARG A 563 0.61 -34.27 39.89
N GLY A 564 1.39 -35.12 40.54
CA GLY A 564 2.33 -34.80 41.62
C GLY A 564 1.67 -34.50 42.97
N ASP A 565 2.49 -34.39 44.01
CA ASP A 565 2.03 -34.00 45.36
C ASP A 565 1.57 -32.54 45.36
N ARG A 566 0.30 -32.28 45.71
CA ARG A 566 -0.30 -30.94 45.87
C ARG A 566 -0.89 -30.72 47.26
N THR A 567 -0.52 -31.55 48.23
CA THR A 567 -1.07 -31.48 49.60
C THR A 567 -0.54 -30.29 50.40
N TYR A 568 0.57 -29.67 49.96
CA TYR A 568 1.25 -28.58 50.65
C TYR A 568 0.59 -27.19 50.49
N LEU A 569 -0.40 -27.05 49.61
CA LEU A 569 -1.18 -25.83 49.45
C LEU A 569 -2.55 -26.06 50.09
N GLY A 570 -2.90 -25.23 51.07
CA GLY A 570 -4.08 -25.43 51.91
C GLY A 570 -5.38 -25.28 51.14
N ILE A 571 -6.40 -26.04 51.56
CA ILE A 571 -7.80 -25.78 51.21
C ILE A 571 -8.16 -24.45 51.90
N GLY A 572 -8.01 -23.33 51.19
CA GLY A 572 -8.33 -21.98 51.68
C GLY A 572 -9.84 -21.78 51.87
N ASP A 573 -10.37 -20.61 51.51
CA ASP A 573 -11.82 -20.34 51.51
C ASP A 573 -12.62 -21.23 50.53
N GLY A 574 -11.92 -22.01 49.71
CA GLY A 574 -12.46 -22.95 48.73
C GLY A 574 -12.94 -22.27 47.45
N SER A 575 -12.53 -21.03 47.17
CA SER A 575 -12.70 -20.40 45.87
C SER A 575 -11.83 -21.11 44.84
N VAL A 576 -12.49 -21.68 43.83
CA VAL A 576 -11.84 -22.43 42.77
C VAL A 576 -12.12 -21.76 41.45
N LYS A 577 -11.07 -21.53 40.67
CA LYS A 577 -11.19 -21.02 39.31
C LYS A 577 -10.60 -22.02 38.32
N LEU A 578 -11.28 -22.14 37.19
CA LEU A 578 -10.84 -22.98 36.08
C LEU A 578 -10.45 -22.07 34.92
N TYR A 579 -9.26 -22.32 34.38
CA TYR A 579 -8.72 -21.57 33.26
C TYR A 579 -8.51 -22.50 32.06
N LYS A 580 -8.98 -22.08 30.90
CA LYS A 580 -8.57 -22.65 29.62
C LYS A 580 -7.33 -21.90 29.16
N VAL A 581 -6.24 -22.63 28.98
CA VAL A 581 -4.95 -22.06 28.55
C VAL A 581 -4.64 -22.42 27.11
N GLY A 582 -3.76 -21.66 26.46
CA GLY A 582 -3.16 -22.03 25.16
C GLY A 582 -2.44 -23.39 25.18
N GLY A 583 -1.94 -23.85 24.03
CA GLY A 583 -1.13 -25.07 23.92
C GLY A 583 -0.80 -25.41 22.47
N VAL A 584 0.10 -26.36 22.24
CA VAL A 584 0.53 -26.75 20.89
C VAL A 584 -0.33 -27.92 20.41
N GLN A 585 -1.13 -27.75 19.37
CA GLN A 585 -1.84 -28.88 18.76
C GLN A 585 -0.96 -29.56 17.70
N THR A 586 -0.76 -30.87 17.84
CA THR A 586 -0.07 -31.74 16.87
C THR A 586 -0.95 -32.93 16.50
N VAL A 587 -0.52 -33.76 15.55
CA VAL A 587 -1.18 -35.00 15.16
C VAL A 587 -0.29 -36.17 15.60
N ASP A 588 -0.85 -37.15 16.32
CA ASP A 588 -0.09 -38.35 16.70
C ASP A 588 0.07 -39.34 15.54
N GLY A 589 0.83 -40.41 15.73
CA GLY A 589 1.05 -41.45 14.71
C GLY A 589 -0.21 -42.20 14.25
N SER A 590 -1.37 -41.97 14.89
CA SER A 590 -2.67 -42.49 14.48
C SER A 590 -3.52 -41.48 13.70
N GLY A 591 -3.01 -40.26 13.44
CA GLY A 591 -3.76 -39.21 12.75
C GLY A 591 -4.69 -38.40 13.65
N LYS A 592 -4.63 -38.59 14.99
CA LYS A 592 -5.49 -37.87 15.92
C LYS A 592 -4.85 -36.58 16.42
N LEU A 593 -5.61 -35.49 16.43
CA LEU A 593 -5.18 -34.22 17.01
C LEU A 593 -4.93 -34.37 18.53
N ARG A 594 -3.78 -33.88 18.99
CA ARG A 594 -3.32 -33.87 20.39
C ARG A 594 -2.89 -32.46 20.77
N LYS A 595 -3.45 -31.92 21.85
CA LYS A 595 -2.94 -30.68 22.45
C LYS A 595 -1.81 -31.02 23.42
N ILE A 596 -0.68 -30.34 23.31
CA ILE A 596 0.47 -30.44 24.19
C ILE A 596 0.50 -29.20 25.10
N VAL A 597 0.67 -29.42 26.40
CA VAL A 597 0.84 -28.39 27.43
C VAL A 597 2.04 -28.74 28.33
N ILE A 598 2.58 -27.76 29.05
CA ILE A 598 3.63 -27.98 30.05
C ILE A 598 3.01 -27.77 31.42
N ASP A 599 3.04 -28.81 32.26
CA ASP A 599 2.50 -28.77 33.63
C ASP A 599 3.40 -27.98 34.56
N TRP A 600 2.93 -27.70 35.78
CA TRP A 600 3.62 -26.88 36.78
C TRP A 600 5.05 -27.39 37.13
N ASP A 601 5.33 -28.70 36.96
CA ASP A 601 6.64 -29.34 37.19
C ASP A 601 7.54 -29.35 35.95
N GLY A 602 7.14 -28.68 34.87
CA GLY A 602 7.87 -28.67 33.61
C GLY A 602 7.65 -29.91 32.74
N GLN A 603 6.79 -30.84 33.14
CA GLN A 603 6.49 -32.03 32.34
C GLN A 603 5.56 -31.70 31.18
N VAL A 604 5.85 -32.28 30.03
CA VAL A 604 5.05 -32.12 28.82
C VAL A 604 3.88 -33.10 28.87
N LEU A 605 2.65 -32.59 28.90
CA LEU A 605 1.41 -33.38 28.86
C LEU A 605 0.77 -33.30 27.48
N GLY A 606 0.25 -34.42 26.97
CA GLY A 606 -0.59 -34.45 25.78
C GLY A 606 -2.04 -34.76 26.15
N ASN A 607 -3.03 -34.02 25.64
CA ASN A 607 -4.44 -34.42 25.65
C ASN A 607 -4.67 -35.57 24.63
N GLY A 608 -4.05 -36.71 24.92
CA GLY A 608 -4.81 -37.87 25.31
C GLY A 608 -3.91 -39.09 25.44
N ARG A 609 -3.91 -39.63 26.65
CA ARG A 609 -2.94 -40.54 27.26
C ARG A 609 -1.82 -39.79 27.94
#